data_AF-A0AAN8Z0Q2-F1
#
_entry.id   AF-A0AAN8Z0Q2-F1
#
_cell.length_a   1.000
_cell.length_b   1.000
_cell.length_c   1.000
_cell.angle_alpha   90.00
_cell.angle_beta   90.00
_cell.angle_gamma   90.00
#
_symmetry.space_group_name_H-M   'P 1'
#
loop_
_entity.id
_entity.type
_entity.pdbx_description
1 polymer ?
#
loop_
_entity_poly.entity_id
_entity_poly.type
_entity_poly.pdbx_seq_one_letter_code
_entity_poly.pdbx_strand_id
1 'polypeptide(L)'
;MVFSSSADEKLIKLTVVTQGSENLISAAWDKRSFQSWILDWFTENISVEHLGSSSALELATMLYGHSRISMFVMPVSNTNYRHDVTMAEQAGMFRVHQTVGSVLCCKCGIPMQPNAANMCVNCLRSEEDITEGLQKHVIIMHCPECKCYLQPPKTWIKAELESKELLQFCLKRLKFMSKVRLVHAEFVWTEPHSKRLKIKLRVQKEVHGAILEQAYVVEYVVQDYMCTSCSRIQANPDQWVACVQLRQHVSHRRTFFYLEQLILTHDAASRAINIKQVNQGIDFFFGNRSHAVKFVEFVGKVAPIDHRHDKQLVSHDPKSNDYNYKHTFSVEICPICREDLICLPPKVALSLGNLGPLVICTKVSNSITLLDPFTLRHCSLDAVQYWRTCFKPLLSSRQLVEYIVLDVETSNIEVNAGGSKYVLADVEVARVSDFGKNDQIFRIRTHLGHLLSPGDFALGYDLYAANTNDIDLDKHRGLVLPEAVLIKKSYEKKRQRKHKKNRPWKLKSLNMEIDNTTKGRVDEQKMNSEYERFLRDLEENPELRFNISLYHNRDYQPSEMASVTDGGDIPSVPLEELLADLDLSDEDMEDAEK
;
A
#
# COMPACT_ATOMS: atom_id res chain seq x y z
N MET A 1 -30.03 -4.09 14.84
CA MET A 1 -31.37 -4.44 14.30
C MET A 1 -31.17 -5.38 13.13
N VAL A 2 -31.94 -6.47 13.05
CA VAL A 2 -31.86 -7.41 11.94
C VAL A 2 -33.12 -7.27 11.09
N PHE A 3 -32.93 -7.06 9.79
CA PHE A 3 -34.01 -6.95 8.81
C PHE A 3 -34.13 -8.27 8.05
N SER A 4 -35.32 -8.86 8.05
CA SER A 4 -35.62 -10.05 7.26
C SER A 4 -36.89 -9.82 6.45
N SER A 5 -36.83 -10.03 5.12
CA SER A 5 -38.01 -10.02 4.27
C SER A 5 -38.60 -11.42 4.15
N SER A 6 -39.93 -11.52 4.24
CA SER A 6 -40.63 -12.79 4.00
C SER A 6 -40.59 -13.17 2.50
N ALA A 7 -40.70 -14.46 2.20
CA ALA A 7 -40.58 -15.04 0.86
C ALA A 7 -41.59 -14.50 -0.18
N ASP A 8 -42.69 -13.88 0.27
CA ASP A 8 -43.73 -13.30 -0.59
C ASP A 8 -43.56 -11.79 -0.85
N GLU A 9 -42.41 -11.19 -0.49
CA GLU A 9 -42.00 -9.79 -0.72
C GLU A 9 -42.93 -8.65 -0.23
N LYS A 10 -44.06 -8.96 0.41
CA LYS A 10 -45.05 -7.95 0.85
C LYS A 10 -44.81 -7.36 2.24
N LEU A 11 -44.09 -8.06 3.13
CA LEU A 11 -43.92 -7.63 4.53
C LEU A 11 -42.44 -7.64 4.94
N ILE A 12 -42.02 -6.55 5.58
CA ILE A 12 -40.68 -6.40 6.17
C ILE A 12 -40.83 -6.60 7.68
N LYS A 13 -40.11 -7.58 8.24
CA LYS A 13 -40.11 -7.85 9.68
C LYS A 13 -38.82 -7.30 10.29
N LEU A 14 -38.98 -6.42 11.26
CA LEU A 14 -37.88 -5.77 11.96
C LEU A 14 -37.78 -6.39 13.34
N THR A 15 -36.61 -6.97 13.63
CA THR A 15 -36.34 -7.60 14.92
C THR A 15 -35.22 -6.82 15.61
N VAL A 16 -35.55 -6.20 16.75
CA VAL A 16 -34.58 -5.47 17.57
C VAL A 16 -34.12 -6.41 18.68
N VAL A 17 -32.85 -6.78 18.63
CA VAL A 17 -32.20 -7.54 19.71
C VAL A 17 -31.42 -6.53 20.53
N THR A 18 -31.85 -6.28 21.76
CA THR A 18 -31.10 -5.47 22.74
C THR A 18 -30.13 -6.39 23.47
N GLN A 19 -28.84 -6.08 23.45
CA GLN A 19 -27.84 -6.85 24.21
C GLN A 19 -28.15 -6.72 25.70
N GLY A 20 -28.61 -7.81 26.33
CA GLY A 20 -28.73 -7.92 27.79
C GLY A 20 -30.09 -8.37 28.36
N SER A 21 -31.13 -8.57 27.56
CA SER A 21 -32.40 -9.15 28.03
C SER A 21 -33.13 -9.92 26.92
N GLU A 22 -33.69 -11.10 27.25
CA GLU A 22 -34.34 -12.04 26.31
C GLU A 22 -35.71 -11.57 25.76
N ASN A 23 -35.96 -10.26 25.70
CA ASN A 23 -37.21 -9.74 25.16
C ASN A 23 -37.05 -9.37 23.68
N LEU A 24 -37.48 -10.29 22.82
CA LEU A 24 -37.61 -10.08 21.37
C LEU A 24 -38.86 -9.24 21.07
N ILE A 25 -38.66 -7.97 20.72
CA ILE A 25 -39.73 -7.14 20.15
C ILE A 25 -39.64 -7.26 18.63
N SER A 26 -40.67 -7.87 18.03
CA SER A 26 -40.78 -7.99 16.57
C SER A 26 -42.04 -7.29 16.07
N ALA A 27 -41.90 -6.39 15.10
CA ALA A 27 -43.02 -5.75 14.42
C ALA A 27 -42.94 -6.00 12.91
N ALA A 28 -44.09 -6.25 12.29
CA ALA A 28 -44.21 -6.49 10.85
C ALA A 28 -44.89 -5.29 10.19
N TRP A 29 -44.27 -4.76 9.14
CA TRP A 29 -44.74 -3.57 8.44
C TRP A 29 -44.88 -3.85 6.95
N ASP A 30 -45.90 -3.25 6.35
CA ASP A 30 -46.05 -3.21 4.90
C ASP A 30 -45.04 -2.21 4.30
N LYS A 31 -44.55 -2.47 3.08
CA LYS A 31 -43.35 -1.82 2.51
C LYS A 31 -43.51 -0.30 2.39
N ARG A 32 -44.72 0.19 2.08
CA ARG A 32 -45.02 1.64 2.00
C ARG A 32 -45.07 2.30 3.37
N SER A 33 -45.66 1.63 4.36
CA SER A 33 -45.73 2.13 5.73
C SER A 33 -44.35 2.18 6.38
N PHE A 34 -43.49 1.19 6.08
CA PHE A 34 -42.12 1.14 6.54
C PHE A 34 -41.25 2.27 5.94
N GLN A 35 -41.45 2.60 4.67
CA GLN A 35 -40.78 3.72 4.00
C GLN A 35 -41.18 5.07 4.59
N SER A 36 -42.47 5.28 4.89
CA SER A 36 -42.94 6.51 5.56
C SER A 36 -42.35 6.64 6.95
N TRP A 37 -42.33 5.55 7.72
CA TRP A 37 -41.80 5.55 9.08
C TRP A 37 -40.29 5.81 9.15
N ILE A 38 -39.49 5.27 8.22
CA ILE A 38 -38.05 5.59 8.13
C ILE A 38 -37.85 7.08 7.84
N LEU A 39 -38.67 7.64 6.95
CA LEU A 39 -38.56 9.05 6.59
C LEU A 39 -38.86 9.95 7.80
N ASP A 40 -39.96 9.66 8.50
CA ASP A 40 -40.39 10.38 9.70
C ASP A 40 -39.35 10.25 10.83
N TRP A 41 -38.78 9.05 11.02
CA TRP A 41 -37.75 8.79 12.02
C TRP A 41 -36.44 9.56 11.75
N PHE A 42 -36.03 9.67 10.47
CA PHE A 42 -34.87 10.45 10.08
C PHE A 42 -35.10 11.97 10.22
N THR A 43 -36.32 12.45 9.98
CA THR A 43 -36.67 13.86 10.17
C THR A 43 -36.79 14.25 11.63
N GLU A 44 -37.20 13.34 12.52
CA GLU A 44 -37.32 13.63 13.96
C GLU A 44 -36.00 13.54 14.72
N ASN A 45 -35.03 12.72 14.27
CA ASN A 45 -33.82 12.40 15.03
C ASN A 45 -32.52 13.06 14.53
N ILE A 46 -32.56 13.87 13.47
CA ILE A 46 -31.40 14.64 12.99
C ILE A 46 -31.66 16.13 13.19
N SER A 47 -31.02 16.73 14.18
CA SER A 47 -31.02 18.16 14.43
C SER A 47 -30.31 18.92 13.30
N VAL A 48 -31.07 19.72 12.56
CA VAL A 48 -30.58 20.58 11.48
C VAL A 48 -30.01 21.86 12.07
N GLU A 49 -28.74 21.84 12.44
CA GLU A 49 -27.93 23.05 12.53
C GLU A 49 -26.62 22.77 11.78
N HIS A 50 -26.34 23.53 10.72
CA HIS A 50 -25.09 23.59 9.94
C HIS A 50 -24.95 22.78 8.63
N LEU A 51 -26.02 22.55 7.85
CA LEU A 51 -25.83 22.15 6.45
C LEU A 51 -26.78 22.88 5.51
N GLY A 52 -26.21 23.69 4.61
CA GLY A 52 -26.91 24.51 3.63
C GLY A 52 -27.72 23.67 2.64
N SER A 53 -28.79 24.26 2.12
CA SER A 53 -29.84 23.64 1.30
C SER A 53 -29.38 22.89 0.03
N SER A 54 -28.10 22.96 -0.34
CA SER A 54 -27.54 22.21 -1.48
C SER A 54 -27.09 20.78 -1.12
N SER A 55 -26.70 20.51 0.14
CA SER A 55 -26.15 19.21 0.54
C SER A 55 -27.21 18.15 0.87
N ALA A 56 -28.45 18.56 1.19
CA ALA A 56 -29.57 17.64 1.39
C ALA A 56 -30.04 17.01 0.06
N LEU A 57 -30.01 17.80 -1.03
CA LEU A 57 -30.29 17.28 -2.38
C LEU A 57 -29.15 16.37 -2.85
N GLU A 58 -27.89 16.70 -2.56
CA GLU A 58 -26.73 15.86 -2.90
C GLU A 58 -26.67 14.55 -2.10
N LEU A 59 -27.08 14.52 -0.83
CA LEU A 59 -27.19 13.28 -0.06
C LEU A 59 -28.37 12.40 -0.53
N ALA A 60 -29.50 13.01 -0.89
CA ALA A 60 -30.59 12.29 -1.55
C ALA A 60 -30.14 11.75 -2.93
N THR A 61 -29.34 12.49 -3.67
CA THR A 61 -28.80 12.06 -4.98
C THR A 61 -27.68 11.03 -4.83
N MET A 62 -26.89 11.04 -3.75
CA MET A 62 -25.90 10.00 -3.46
C MET A 62 -26.55 8.67 -3.06
N LEU A 63 -27.64 8.70 -2.28
CA LEU A 63 -28.40 7.50 -1.94
C LEU A 63 -29.21 6.95 -3.13
N TYR A 64 -29.64 7.81 -4.07
CA TYR A 64 -30.23 7.39 -5.35
C TYR A 64 -29.18 7.06 -6.44
N GLY A 65 -27.94 7.54 -6.30
CA GLY A 65 -26.87 7.43 -7.31
C GLY A 65 -25.96 6.21 -7.16
N HIS A 66 -25.96 5.56 -6.00
CA HIS A 66 -25.23 4.31 -5.74
C HIS A 66 -26.15 3.13 -5.41
N SER A 67 -27.13 2.87 -6.27
CA SER A 67 -27.73 1.53 -6.37
C SER A 67 -28.31 1.25 -7.76
N ARG A 68 -27.44 1.10 -8.75
CA ARG A 68 -27.61 -0.03 -9.69
C ARG A 68 -27.10 -1.30 -9.01
N ILE A 69 -27.79 -1.73 -7.95
CA ILE A 69 -27.85 -3.15 -7.64
C ILE A 69 -28.85 -3.71 -8.62
N SER A 70 -28.36 -4.08 -9.80
CA SER A 70 -29.08 -4.99 -10.67
C SER A 70 -29.11 -6.35 -9.96
N MET A 71 -30.17 -6.64 -9.22
CA MET A 71 -30.55 -8.02 -8.97
C MET A 71 -31.03 -8.61 -10.30
N PHE A 72 -30.08 -9.09 -11.10
CA PHE A 72 -30.37 -10.09 -12.12
C PHE A 72 -30.55 -11.41 -11.39
N VAL A 73 -31.81 -11.73 -11.06
CA VAL A 73 -32.20 -13.09 -10.71
C VAL A 73 -32.28 -13.86 -12.03
N MET A 74 -31.26 -14.67 -12.32
CA MET A 74 -31.40 -15.77 -13.26
C MET A 74 -31.93 -17.01 -12.52
N PRO A 75 -32.85 -17.77 -13.12
CA PRO A 75 -33.51 -18.88 -12.45
C PRO A 75 -32.53 -20.06 -12.32
N VAL A 76 -32.33 -20.54 -11.09
CA VAL A 76 -31.72 -21.84 -10.82
C VAL A 76 -32.87 -22.84 -10.67
N SER A 77 -33.03 -23.72 -11.66
CA SER A 77 -33.78 -24.95 -11.50
C SER A 77 -32.86 -26.02 -10.90
N ASN A 78 -33.18 -26.50 -9.70
CA ASN A 78 -33.07 -27.93 -9.45
C ASN A 78 -34.03 -28.38 -8.34
N THR A 79 -35.00 -29.17 -8.78
CA THR A 79 -35.47 -30.42 -8.18
C THR A 79 -35.33 -30.57 -6.66
N ASN A 80 -36.46 -30.52 -5.95
CA ASN A 80 -36.98 -31.69 -5.26
C ASN A 80 -38.39 -31.43 -4.72
N TYR A 81 -39.29 -32.35 -5.10
CA TYR A 81 -40.48 -32.80 -4.37
C TYR A 81 -41.13 -31.82 -3.40
N ARG A 82 -42.19 -31.14 -3.86
CA ARG A 82 -43.34 -30.84 -2.99
C ARG A 82 -44.63 -31.10 -3.73
N HIS A 83 -45.49 -31.81 -3.01
CA HIS A 83 -46.91 -31.95 -3.23
C HIS A 83 -47.56 -30.59 -3.46
N ASP A 84 -48.09 -30.37 -4.66
CA ASP A 84 -49.13 -29.38 -4.88
C ASP A 84 -50.47 -29.99 -4.45
N VAL A 85 -50.82 -29.80 -3.17
CA VAL A 85 -52.22 -29.78 -2.76
C VAL A 85 -52.68 -28.34 -2.91
N THR A 86 -53.26 -28.03 -4.07
CA THR A 86 -53.95 -26.78 -4.31
C THR A 86 -55.22 -26.73 -3.45
N MET A 87 -55.23 -25.91 -2.39
CA MET A 87 -56.49 -25.43 -1.81
C MET A 87 -57.03 -24.31 -2.69
N ALA A 88 -57.82 -24.72 -3.69
CA ALA A 88 -58.75 -23.86 -4.42
C ALA A 88 -60.14 -24.49 -4.29
N GLU A 89 -60.75 -24.36 -3.12
CA GLU A 89 -62.18 -24.58 -2.95
C GLU A 89 -62.85 -23.22 -2.74
N GLN A 90 -63.62 -22.79 -3.75
CA GLN A 90 -64.96 -22.22 -3.65
C GLN A 90 -65.30 -21.40 -4.90
N ALA A 91 -65.50 -22.12 -6.00
CA ALA A 91 -66.48 -21.82 -7.04
C ALA A 91 -66.59 -23.09 -7.88
N GLY A 92 -67.75 -23.75 -7.86
CA GLY A 92 -68.01 -24.99 -8.59
C GLY A 92 -68.00 -24.79 -10.10
N MET A 93 -66.80 -24.68 -10.69
CA MET A 93 -66.56 -24.81 -12.12
C MET A 93 -65.73 -26.06 -12.37
N PHE A 94 -66.38 -27.07 -12.93
CA PHE A 94 -65.80 -28.31 -13.40
C PHE A 94 -64.70 -28.02 -14.44
N ARG A 95 -63.43 -27.99 -14.01
CA ARG A 95 -62.30 -27.97 -14.95
C ARG A 95 -62.15 -29.39 -15.50
N VAL A 96 -62.60 -29.59 -16.74
CA VAL A 96 -62.27 -30.79 -17.51
C VAL A 96 -60.74 -30.87 -17.56
N HIS A 97 -60.14 -31.88 -16.94
CA HIS A 97 -58.75 -32.24 -17.25
C HIS A 97 -58.72 -32.49 -18.76
N GLN A 98 -58.11 -31.61 -19.53
CA GLN A 98 -57.83 -31.90 -20.93
C GLN A 98 -57.00 -33.19 -20.94
N THR A 99 -57.60 -34.27 -21.41
CA THR A 99 -56.90 -35.51 -21.68
C THR A 99 -55.94 -35.20 -22.82
N VAL A 100 -54.67 -34.93 -22.49
CA VAL A 100 -53.62 -34.81 -23.48
C VAL A 100 -53.53 -36.16 -24.18
N GLY A 101 -54.09 -36.26 -25.39
CA GLY A 101 -54.17 -37.52 -26.14
C GLY A 101 -52.77 -38.07 -26.39
N SER A 102 -52.53 -39.35 -26.09
CA SER A 102 -51.25 -40.00 -26.37
C SER A 102 -51.16 -40.35 -27.86
N VAL A 103 -50.11 -39.90 -28.53
CA VAL A 103 -49.77 -40.27 -29.91
C VAL A 103 -48.59 -41.24 -29.88
N LEU A 104 -48.53 -42.20 -30.81
CA LEU A 104 -47.39 -43.11 -30.94
C LEU A 104 -46.29 -42.44 -31.76
N CYS A 105 -45.02 -42.60 -31.35
CA CYS A 105 -43.90 -42.15 -32.15
C CYS A 105 -43.86 -42.86 -33.50
N CYS A 106 -43.69 -42.10 -34.60
CA CYS A 106 -43.67 -42.62 -35.96
C CYS A 106 -42.54 -43.62 -36.29
N LYS A 107 -41.50 -43.72 -35.45
CA LYS A 107 -40.34 -44.61 -35.65
C LYS A 107 -40.34 -45.82 -34.72
N CYS A 108 -40.49 -45.59 -33.41
CA CYS A 108 -40.33 -46.64 -32.39
C CYS A 108 -41.66 -47.08 -31.74
N GLY A 109 -42.79 -46.42 -32.06
CA GLY A 109 -44.10 -46.80 -31.53
C GLY A 109 -44.32 -46.53 -30.04
N ILE A 110 -43.40 -45.82 -29.36
CA ILE A 110 -43.56 -45.48 -27.94
C ILE A 110 -44.67 -44.43 -27.78
N PRO A 111 -45.61 -44.58 -26.81
CA PRO A 111 -46.64 -43.58 -26.53
C PRO A 111 -46.02 -42.30 -25.96
N MET A 112 -46.39 -41.17 -26.53
CA MET A 112 -45.84 -39.85 -26.21
C MET A 112 -46.93 -38.78 -26.26
N GLN A 113 -46.65 -37.63 -25.65
CA GLN A 113 -47.49 -36.44 -25.85
C GLN A 113 -47.31 -35.91 -27.28
N PRO A 114 -48.37 -35.34 -27.88
CA PRO A 114 -48.33 -34.87 -29.26
C PRO A 114 -47.36 -33.70 -29.36
N ASN A 115 -46.32 -33.84 -30.18
CA ASN A 115 -45.38 -32.78 -30.51
C ASN A 115 -45.42 -32.51 -32.02
N ALA A 116 -44.97 -31.34 -32.46
CA ALA A 116 -45.01 -30.98 -33.89
C ALA A 116 -44.10 -31.86 -34.77
N ALA A 117 -43.16 -32.62 -34.17
CA ALA A 117 -42.30 -33.58 -34.86
C ALA A 117 -42.88 -35.00 -34.98
N ASN A 118 -43.97 -35.33 -34.25
CA ASN A 118 -44.51 -36.70 -34.07
C ASN A 118 -43.46 -37.79 -33.71
N MET A 119 -42.34 -37.37 -33.09
CA MET A 119 -41.20 -38.21 -32.75
C MET A 119 -40.91 -38.17 -31.26
N CYS A 120 -40.59 -39.32 -30.64
CA CYS A 120 -40.21 -39.35 -29.23
C CYS A 120 -38.83 -38.69 -29.05
N VAL A 121 -38.54 -38.25 -27.82
CA VAL A 121 -37.29 -37.53 -27.48
C VAL A 121 -36.04 -38.33 -27.86
N ASN A 122 -36.07 -39.66 -27.76
CA ASN A 122 -34.93 -40.52 -28.10
C ASN A 122 -34.70 -40.59 -29.62
N CYS A 123 -35.78 -40.72 -30.41
CA CYS A 123 -35.68 -40.72 -31.88
C CYS A 123 -35.29 -39.34 -32.42
N LEU A 124 -35.78 -38.26 -31.78
CA LEU A 124 -35.42 -36.90 -32.15
C LEU A 124 -33.93 -36.62 -31.86
N ARG A 125 -33.42 -37.06 -30.70
CA ARG A 125 -31.98 -36.99 -30.36
C ARG A 125 -31.07 -37.80 -31.28
N SER A 126 -31.58 -38.89 -31.88
CA SER A 126 -30.79 -39.73 -32.78
C SER A 126 -30.77 -39.21 -34.21
N GLU A 127 -31.81 -38.50 -34.66
CA GLU A 127 -31.90 -37.97 -36.03
C GLU A 127 -31.38 -36.53 -36.14
N GLU A 128 -31.48 -35.73 -35.08
CA GLU A 128 -31.07 -34.31 -35.09
C GLU A 128 -29.97 -34.02 -34.07
N ASP A 129 -28.76 -33.80 -34.56
CA ASP A 129 -27.61 -33.47 -33.73
C ASP A 129 -27.39 -31.94 -33.73
N ILE A 130 -27.72 -31.28 -32.60
CA ILE A 130 -27.65 -29.81 -32.46
C ILE A 130 -26.21 -29.31 -32.58
N THR A 131 -25.24 -30.21 -32.36
CA THR A 131 -23.81 -29.90 -32.32
C THR A 131 -23.17 -29.82 -33.69
N GLU A 132 -23.90 -30.17 -34.76
CA GLU A 132 -23.44 -30.06 -36.13
C GLU A 132 -23.19 -28.60 -36.53
N GLY A 133 -21.91 -28.29 -36.80
CA GLY A 133 -21.45 -26.94 -37.13
C GLY A 133 -20.88 -26.13 -35.96
N LEU A 134 -20.87 -26.67 -34.74
CA LEU A 134 -20.16 -26.07 -33.60
C LEU A 134 -18.68 -26.50 -33.59
N GLN A 135 -17.81 -25.57 -33.18
CA GLN A 135 -16.37 -25.83 -33.09
C GLN A 135 -16.06 -26.70 -31.87
N LYS A 136 -15.52 -27.91 -32.10
CA LYS A 136 -15.09 -28.82 -31.03
C LYS A 136 -13.64 -28.61 -30.60
N HIS A 137 -12.81 -28.02 -31.46
CA HIS A 137 -11.40 -27.73 -31.19
C HIS A 137 -11.09 -26.26 -31.42
N VAL A 138 -10.44 -25.61 -30.45
CA VAL A 138 -10.05 -24.20 -30.50
C VAL A 138 -8.62 -24.05 -30.00
N ILE A 139 -7.84 -23.16 -30.62
CA ILE A 139 -6.48 -22.82 -30.17
C ILE A 139 -6.52 -21.50 -29.42
N ILE A 140 -5.94 -21.47 -28.22
CA ILE A 140 -5.75 -20.25 -27.43
C ILE A 140 -4.27 -20.00 -27.18
N MET A 141 -3.87 -18.74 -27.27
CA MET A 141 -2.48 -18.34 -27.02
C MET A 141 -2.36 -17.85 -25.58
N HIS A 142 -1.35 -18.34 -24.86
CA HIS A 142 -1.07 -18.05 -23.47
C HIS A 142 0.37 -17.57 -23.30
N CYS A 143 0.59 -16.51 -22.53
CA CYS A 143 1.93 -16.05 -22.19
C CYS A 143 2.38 -16.68 -20.86
N PRO A 144 3.46 -17.47 -20.84
CA PRO A 144 3.88 -18.21 -19.65
C PRO A 144 4.36 -17.29 -18.52
N GLU A 145 4.96 -16.15 -18.83
CA GLU A 145 5.50 -15.23 -17.80
C GLU A 145 4.39 -14.45 -17.07
N CYS A 146 3.49 -13.80 -17.82
CA CYS A 146 2.48 -12.93 -17.22
C CYS A 146 1.14 -13.63 -16.96
N LYS A 147 1.03 -14.92 -17.32
CA LYS A 147 -0.18 -15.75 -17.22
C LYS A 147 -1.40 -15.12 -17.92
N CYS A 148 -1.17 -14.39 -19.01
CA CYS A 148 -2.21 -13.73 -19.78
C CYS A 148 -2.59 -14.53 -21.03
N TYR A 149 -3.85 -14.43 -21.45
CA TYR A 149 -4.38 -15.02 -22.67
C TYR A 149 -4.61 -13.95 -23.74
N LEU A 150 -4.25 -14.25 -24.98
CA LEU A 150 -4.44 -13.34 -26.10
C LEU A 150 -5.89 -13.41 -26.60
N GLN A 151 -6.56 -12.26 -26.56
CA GLN A 151 -7.78 -11.98 -27.31
C GLN A 151 -7.39 -11.20 -28.59
N PRO A 152 -7.47 -11.83 -29.78
CA PRO A 152 -7.20 -11.16 -31.03
C PRO A 152 -8.14 -9.97 -31.22
N PRO A 153 -7.63 -8.83 -31.72
CA PRO A 153 -6.39 -8.70 -32.48
C PRO A 153 -5.10 -8.48 -31.66
N LYS A 154 -5.13 -7.83 -30.48
CA LYS A 154 -3.90 -7.52 -29.69
C LYS A 154 -4.12 -7.43 -28.17
N THR A 155 -5.34 -7.64 -27.67
CA THR A 155 -5.63 -7.47 -26.24
C THR A 155 -5.24 -8.71 -25.46
N TRP A 156 -4.67 -8.52 -24.27
CA TRP A 156 -4.26 -9.59 -23.37
C TRP A 156 -5.08 -9.50 -22.10
N ILE A 157 -5.63 -10.64 -21.66
CA ILE A 157 -6.43 -10.74 -20.44
C ILE A 157 -5.68 -11.63 -19.46
N LYS A 158 -5.44 -11.12 -18.25
CA LYS A 158 -4.93 -11.95 -17.17
C LYS A 158 -6.09 -12.78 -16.62
N ALA A 159 -5.93 -14.10 -16.58
CA ALA A 159 -6.95 -14.99 -16.03
C ALA A 159 -6.26 -16.20 -15.40
N GLU A 160 -6.73 -16.63 -14.24
CA GLU A 160 -6.23 -17.83 -13.58
C GLU A 160 -6.87 -19.08 -14.19
N LEU A 161 -6.21 -20.24 -14.03
CA LEU A 161 -6.77 -21.53 -14.44
C LEU A 161 -8.08 -21.78 -13.68
N GLU A 162 -9.07 -22.34 -14.38
CA GLU A 162 -10.41 -22.63 -13.84
C GLU A 162 -11.18 -21.41 -13.30
N SER A 163 -10.75 -20.19 -13.64
CA SER A 163 -11.46 -18.96 -13.25
C SER A 163 -12.69 -18.67 -14.13
N LYS A 164 -13.64 -17.91 -13.58
CA LYS A 164 -14.82 -17.41 -14.31
C LYS A 164 -14.42 -16.51 -15.50
N GLU A 165 -13.32 -15.76 -15.34
CA GLU A 165 -12.79 -14.88 -16.39
C GLU A 165 -12.27 -15.68 -17.59
N LEU A 166 -11.57 -16.79 -17.33
CA LEU A 166 -11.11 -17.72 -18.35
C LEU A 166 -12.29 -18.38 -19.07
N LEU A 167 -13.33 -18.78 -18.33
CA LEU A 167 -14.56 -19.32 -18.92
C LEU A 167 -15.20 -18.30 -19.88
N GLN A 168 -15.33 -17.04 -19.45
CA GLN A 168 -15.88 -15.98 -20.29
C GLN A 168 -15.03 -15.73 -21.54
N PHE A 169 -13.69 -15.76 -21.40
CA PHE A 169 -12.77 -15.65 -22.52
C PHE A 169 -12.97 -16.79 -23.53
N CYS A 170 -12.99 -18.04 -23.05
CA CYS A 170 -13.22 -19.22 -23.90
C CYS A 170 -14.58 -19.16 -24.63
N LEU A 171 -15.65 -18.78 -23.93
CA LEU A 171 -16.98 -18.61 -24.53
C LEU A 171 -16.99 -17.52 -25.63
N LYS A 172 -16.30 -16.39 -25.41
CA LYS A 172 -16.16 -15.32 -26.42
C LYS A 172 -15.33 -15.76 -27.64
N ARG A 173 -14.44 -16.75 -27.48
CA ARG A 173 -13.61 -17.27 -28.57
C ARG A 173 -14.38 -18.20 -29.51
N LEU A 174 -15.47 -18.81 -29.04
CA LEU A 174 -16.29 -19.69 -29.86
C LEU A 174 -17.04 -18.90 -30.92
N LYS A 175 -16.88 -19.30 -32.18
CA LYS A 175 -17.67 -18.77 -33.29
C LYS A 175 -19.04 -19.45 -33.32
N PHE A 176 -20.04 -18.76 -33.88
CA PHE A 176 -21.37 -19.29 -34.18
C PHE A 176 -22.28 -19.65 -32.99
N MET A 177 -21.99 -19.16 -31.78
CA MET A 177 -22.87 -19.31 -30.61
C MET A 177 -24.18 -18.49 -30.71
N SER A 178 -24.38 -17.66 -31.74
CA SER A 178 -25.64 -16.92 -31.94
C SER A 178 -26.81 -17.80 -32.40
N LYS A 179 -26.53 -18.98 -32.96
CA LYS A 179 -27.55 -19.90 -33.48
C LYS A 179 -28.19 -20.76 -32.39
N VAL A 180 -27.55 -20.86 -31.23
CA VAL A 180 -27.94 -21.81 -30.17
C VAL A 180 -27.86 -21.12 -28.81
N ARG A 181 -28.85 -21.33 -27.95
CA ARG A 181 -28.87 -20.73 -26.61
C ARG A 181 -27.98 -21.55 -25.67
N LEU A 182 -27.01 -20.90 -25.02
CA LEU A 182 -26.20 -21.52 -23.99
C LEU A 182 -26.98 -21.58 -22.67
N VAL A 183 -27.07 -22.77 -22.06
CA VAL A 183 -27.72 -22.99 -20.75
C VAL A 183 -26.68 -23.00 -19.64
N HIS A 184 -25.60 -23.78 -19.83
CA HIS A 184 -24.58 -23.99 -18.81
C HIS A 184 -23.20 -24.22 -19.44
N ALA A 185 -22.15 -23.84 -18.73
CA ALA A 185 -20.77 -24.10 -19.11
C ALA A 185 -19.97 -24.49 -17.87
N GLU A 186 -19.28 -25.62 -17.93
CA GLU A 186 -18.46 -26.16 -16.84
C GLU A 186 -17.08 -26.58 -17.35
N PHE A 187 -16.04 -26.36 -16.53
CA PHE A 187 -14.74 -26.95 -16.80
C PHE A 187 -14.77 -28.44 -16.50
N VAL A 188 -14.14 -29.22 -17.38
CA VAL A 188 -13.84 -30.62 -17.14
C VAL A 188 -12.36 -30.67 -16.78
N TRP A 189 -12.04 -31.24 -15.62
CA TRP A 189 -10.66 -31.34 -15.16
C TRP A 189 -9.79 -32.01 -16.22
N THR A 190 -8.65 -31.40 -16.48
CA THR A 190 -7.63 -31.86 -17.40
C THR A 190 -6.29 -31.72 -16.72
N GLU A 191 -5.40 -32.66 -16.95
CA GLU A 191 -4.08 -32.66 -16.32
C GLU A 191 -3.30 -31.38 -16.69
N PRO A 192 -2.69 -30.66 -15.73
CA PRO A 192 -2.03 -29.36 -15.98
C PRO A 192 -0.96 -29.39 -17.07
N HIS A 193 -0.21 -30.50 -17.19
CA HIS A 193 0.85 -30.65 -18.19
C HIS A 193 0.35 -30.91 -19.62
N SER A 194 -0.93 -31.27 -19.78
CA SER A 194 -1.50 -31.62 -21.09
C SER A 194 -1.62 -30.45 -22.06
N LYS A 195 -1.47 -29.21 -21.56
CA LYS A 195 -1.72 -27.94 -22.29
C LYS A 195 -3.07 -27.94 -23.01
N ARG A 196 -4.05 -28.63 -22.44
CA ARG A 196 -5.42 -28.75 -22.96
C ARG A 196 -6.38 -28.34 -21.87
N LEU A 197 -7.43 -27.61 -22.24
CA LEU A 197 -8.55 -27.28 -21.37
C LEU A 197 -9.81 -27.84 -22.02
N LYS A 198 -10.62 -28.54 -21.24
CA LYS A 198 -11.91 -29.06 -21.71
C LYS A 198 -13.03 -28.30 -21.05
N ILE A 199 -13.95 -27.79 -21.86
CA ILE A 199 -15.16 -27.11 -21.37
C ILE A 199 -16.36 -27.87 -21.89
N LYS A 200 -17.23 -28.30 -20.99
CA LYS A 200 -18.49 -28.93 -21.32
C LYS A 200 -19.58 -27.87 -21.36
N LEU A 201 -20.18 -27.72 -22.53
CA LEU A 201 -21.23 -26.75 -22.81
C LEU A 201 -22.57 -27.47 -22.95
N ARG A 202 -23.59 -26.95 -22.29
CA ARG A 202 -24.98 -27.36 -22.48
C ARG A 202 -25.68 -26.32 -23.34
N VAL A 203 -26.15 -26.75 -24.51
CA VAL A 203 -26.75 -25.89 -25.51
C VAL A 203 -28.19 -26.32 -25.80
N GLN A 204 -29.04 -25.33 -26.06
CA GLN A 204 -30.47 -25.47 -26.27
C GLN A 204 -30.85 -24.87 -27.62
N LYS A 205 -31.51 -25.68 -28.46
CA LYS A 205 -32.03 -25.26 -29.75
C LYS A 205 -33.49 -25.71 -29.87
N GLU A 206 -34.30 -24.89 -30.51
CA GLU A 206 -35.65 -25.27 -30.89
C GLU A 206 -35.60 -25.97 -32.25
N VAL A 207 -36.12 -27.20 -32.31
CA VAL A 207 -36.26 -27.95 -33.55
C VAL A 207 -37.66 -28.52 -33.62
N HIS A 208 -38.36 -28.25 -34.74
CA HIS A 208 -39.74 -28.67 -34.98
C HIS A 208 -40.70 -28.39 -33.81
N GLY A 209 -40.60 -27.20 -33.19
CA GLY A 209 -41.44 -26.77 -32.07
C GLY A 209 -41.17 -27.47 -30.73
N ALA A 210 -40.13 -28.30 -30.65
CA ALA A 210 -39.64 -28.92 -29.43
C ALA A 210 -38.27 -28.34 -29.04
N ILE A 211 -38.10 -28.11 -27.74
CA ILE A 211 -36.84 -27.62 -27.18
C ILE A 211 -35.93 -28.82 -26.88
N LEU A 212 -34.78 -28.89 -27.55
CA LEU A 212 -33.80 -29.94 -27.31
C LEU A 212 -32.55 -29.36 -26.64
N GLU A 213 -32.13 -29.98 -25.52
CA GLU A 213 -30.89 -29.68 -24.82
C GLU A 213 -29.87 -30.78 -25.08
N GLN A 214 -28.65 -30.39 -25.45
CA GLN A 214 -27.55 -31.31 -25.72
C GLN A 214 -26.25 -30.78 -25.09
N ALA A 215 -25.49 -31.68 -24.47
CA ALA A 215 -24.18 -31.36 -23.93
C ALA A 215 -23.08 -31.81 -24.89
N TYR A 216 -22.09 -30.95 -25.13
CA TYR A 216 -20.88 -31.31 -25.87
C TYR A 216 -19.64 -30.71 -25.23
N VAL A 217 -18.50 -31.37 -25.46
CA VAL A 217 -17.21 -30.94 -24.91
C VAL A 217 -16.42 -30.24 -26.00
N VAL A 218 -15.93 -29.04 -25.69
CA VAL A 218 -14.97 -28.31 -26.49
C VAL A 218 -13.59 -28.49 -25.89
N GLU A 219 -12.63 -28.85 -26.73
CA GLU A 219 -11.22 -28.94 -26.38
C GLU A 219 -10.48 -27.68 -26.84
N TYR A 220 -9.85 -26.99 -25.90
CA TYR A 220 -8.98 -25.85 -26.13
C TYR A 220 -7.53 -26.29 -26.01
N VAL A 221 -6.74 -26.12 -27.07
CA VAL A 221 -5.30 -26.35 -27.06
C VAL A 221 -4.60 -25.04 -26.71
N VAL A 222 -3.81 -25.06 -25.64
CA VAL A 222 -3.03 -23.92 -25.16
C VAL A 222 -1.69 -23.91 -25.88
N GLN A 223 -1.43 -22.86 -26.65
CA GLN A 223 -0.13 -22.60 -27.26
C GLN A 223 0.58 -21.47 -26.53
N ASP A 224 1.85 -21.68 -26.23
CA ASP A 224 2.67 -20.66 -25.61
C ASP A 224 3.01 -19.58 -26.63
N TYR A 225 2.73 -18.33 -26.29
CA TYR A 225 3.04 -17.17 -27.09
C TYR A 225 3.36 -16.00 -26.18
N MET A 226 4.53 -15.41 -26.35
CA MET A 226 4.93 -14.29 -25.52
C MET A 226 4.15 -13.03 -25.88
N CYS A 227 3.64 -12.34 -24.88
CA CYS A 227 3.04 -11.03 -25.09
C CYS A 227 4.12 -10.00 -25.46
N THR A 228 3.70 -8.91 -26.09
CA THR A 228 4.62 -7.85 -26.55
C THR A 228 5.39 -7.20 -25.41
N SER A 229 4.85 -7.15 -24.19
CA SER A 229 5.55 -6.63 -23.01
C SER A 229 6.63 -7.59 -22.51
N CYS A 230 6.32 -8.89 -22.36
CA CYS A 230 7.29 -9.91 -21.94
C CYS A 230 8.40 -10.10 -22.98
N SER A 231 8.03 -10.11 -24.27
CA SER A 231 9.02 -10.18 -25.35
C SER A 231 9.97 -8.97 -25.35
N ARG A 232 9.51 -7.77 -24.97
CA ARG A 232 10.40 -6.60 -24.82
C ARG A 232 11.36 -6.74 -23.66
N ILE A 233 10.88 -7.23 -22.51
CA ILE A 233 11.71 -7.45 -21.32
C ILE A 233 12.79 -8.49 -21.61
N GLN A 234 12.44 -9.59 -22.29
CA GLN A 234 13.42 -10.61 -22.69
C GLN A 234 14.39 -10.12 -23.78
N ALA A 235 13.94 -9.26 -24.70
CA ALA A 235 14.80 -8.76 -25.77
C ALA A 235 15.86 -7.76 -25.25
N ASN A 236 15.47 -6.86 -24.34
CA ASN A 236 16.37 -5.90 -23.70
C ASN A 236 15.94 -5.68 -22.24
N PRO A 237 16.54 -6.37 -21.27
CA PRO A 237 16.15 -6.24 -19.86
C PRO A 237 16.40 -4.82 -19.32
N ASP A 238 17.44 -4.14 -19.79
CA ASP A 238 17.82 -2.79 -19.35
C ASP A 238 17.01 -1.66 -20.01
N GLN A 239 16.07 -1.98 -20.89
CA GLN A 239 15.30 -0.96 -21.59
C GLN A 239 14.25 -0.33 -20.66
N TRP A 240 14.50 0.92 -20.27
CA TRP A 240 13.59 1.72 -19.46
C TRP A 240 12.88 2.82 -20.28
N VAL A 241 11.69 3.20 -19.81
CA VAL A 241 10.87 4.28 -20.39
C VAL A 241 10.83 5.48 -19.47
N ALA A 242 10.81 5.26 -18.15
CA ALA A 242 10.83 6.32 -17.16
C ALA A 242 11.99 6.14 -16.18
N CYS A 243 12.62 7.25 -15.80
CA CYS A 243 13.67 7.30 -14.77
C CYS A 243 13.27 8.31 -13.69
N VAL A 244 13.43 7.94 -12.42
CA VAL A 244 13.26 8.83 -11.27
C VAL A 244 14.62 9.05 -10.62
N GLN A 245 15.08 10.29 -10.63
CA GLN A 245 16.36 10.69 -10.08
C GLN A 245 16.13 11.35 -8.73
N LEU A 246 16.42 10.62 -7.64
CA LEU A 246 16.32 11.15 -6.29
C LEU A 246 17.65 11.78 -5.90
N ARG A 247 17.64 13.05 -5.53
CA ARG A 247 18.83 13.82 -5.12
C ARG A 247 18.58 14.51 -3.79
N GLN A 248 19.62 14.57 -2.97
CA GLN A 248 19.61 15.37 -1.76
C GLN A 248 20.98 16.01 -1.56
N HIS A 249 21.00 17.34 -1.51
CA HIS A 249 22.23 18.12 -1.37
C HIS A 249 22.64 18.25 0.10
N VAL A 250 23.00 17.13 0.71
CA VAL A 250 23.46 17.05 2.10
C VAL A 250 24.79 16.29 2.18
N SER A 251 25.58 16.62 3.20
CA SER A 251 26.90 16.06 3.34
C SER A 251 26.89 14.57 3.76
N HIS A 252 25.81 14.08 4.39
CA HIS A 252 25.61 12.73 4.92
C HIS A 252 24.41 12.01 4.28
N ARG A 253 24.35 10.67 4.36
CA ARG A 253 23.29 9.85 3.72
C ARG A 253 22.20 9.28 4.64
N ARG A 254 22.09 9.75 5.89
CA ARG A 254 21.14 9.25 6.92
C ARG A 254 19.69 9.11 6.43
N THR A 255 19.19 10.12 5.74
CA THR A 255 17.86 10.18 5.11
C THR A 255 17.66 9.15 4.01
N PHE A 256 18.69 8.87 3.19
CA PHE A 256 18.63 7.83 2.17
C PHE A 256 18.57 6.43 2.79
N PHE A 257 19.33 6.16 3.85
CA PHE A 257 19.22 4.88 4.57
C PHE A 257 17.81 4.68 5.16
N TYR A 258 17.23 5.74 5.72
CA TYR A 258 15.85 5.69 6.20
C TYR A 258 14.84 5.46 5.06
N LEU A 259 15.00 6.16 3.95
CA LEU A 259 14.13 6.04 2.78
C LEU A 259 14.23 4.67 2.11
N GLU A 260 15.42 4.07 2.06
CA GLU A 260 15.64 2.69 1.60
C GLU A 260 14.83 1.70 2.43
N GLN A 261 14.86 1.80 3.76
CA GLN A 261 14.07 0.93 4.62
C GLN A 261 12.56 1.12 4.37
N LEU A 262 12.10 2.36 4.19
CA LEU A 262 10.69 2.62 3.89
C LEU A 262 10.25 2.09 2.51
N ILE A 263 11.14 2.10 1.53
CA ILE A 263 10.86 1.48 0.22
C ILE A 263 10.70 -0.03 0.38
N LEU A 264 11.53 -0.67 1.19
CA LEU A 264 11.46 -2.10 1.47
C LEU A 264 10.20 -2.48 2.24
N THR A 265 9.85 -1.72 3.30
CA THR A 265 8.67 -2.03 4.12
C THR A 265 7.36 -1.89 3.35
N HIS A 266 7.28 -0.94 2.41
CA HIS A 266 6.10 -0.71 1.57
C HIS A 266 6.15 -1.41 0.21
N ASP A 267 7.22 -2.14 -0.10
CA ASP A 267 7.48 -2.77 -1.40
C ASP A 267 7.24 -1.82 -2.60
N ALA A 268 7.63 -0.55 -2.43
CA ALA A 268 7.33 0.52 -3.38
C ALA A 268 8.14 0.40 -4.68
N ALA A 269 9.25 -0.35 -4.66
CA ALA A 269 10.18 -0.54 -5.77
C ALA A 269 10.07 -1.90 -6.47
N SER A 270 9.07 -2.74 -6.18
CA SER A 270 8.88 -4.06 -6.82
C SER A 270 8.85 -4.05 -8.36
N ARG A 271 8.45 -2.93 -8.97
CA ARG A 271 8.35 -2.76 -10.43
C ARG A 271 9.52 -1.99 -11.03
N ALA A 272 10.52 -1.65 -10.22
CA ALA A 272 11.76 -1.06 -10.73
C ALA A 272 12.55 -2.15 -11.46
N ILE A 273 13.06 -1.81 -12.64
CA ILE A 273 13.90 -2.70 -13.44
C ILE A 273 15.32 -2.71 -12.84
N ASN A 274 15.83 -1.51 -12.56
CA ASN A 274 17.18 -1.30 -12.08
C ASN A 274 17.19 -0.11 -11.11
N ILE A 275 18.04 -0.19 -10.10
CA ILE A 275 18.28 0.84 -9.11
C ILE A 275 19.78 1.12 -9.11
N LYS A 276 20.16 2.32 -9.56
CA LYS A 276 21.57 2.74 -9.63
C LYS A 276 21.88 3.76 -8.56
N GLN A 277 22.93 3.51 -7.78
CA GLN A 277 23.44 4.47 -6.81
C GLN A 277 24.39 5.45 -7.51
N VAL A 278 24.06 6.74 -7.46
CA VAL A 278 24.83 7.82 -8.12
C VAL A 278 25.32 8.82 -7.05
N ASN A 279 26.24 9.70 -7.40
CA ASN A 279 26.74 10.74 -6.49
C ASN A 279 25.57 11.59 -5.94
N GLN A 280 25.47 11.67 -4.61
CA GLN A 280 24.43 12.42 -3.87
C GLN A 280 22.98 11.95 -4.14
N GLY A 281 22.78 10.71 -4.58
CA GLY A 281 21.43 10.22 -4.85
C GLY A 281 21.31 8.79 -5.36
N ILE A 282 20.10 8.45 -5.81
CA ILE A 282 19.74 7.13 -6.33
C ILE A 282 18.83 7.34 -7.55
N ASP A 283 19.07 6.57 -8.62
CA ASP A 283 18.27 6.57 -9.84
C ASP A 283 17.46 5.27 -9.95
N PHE A 284 16.15 5.40 -10.09
CA PHE A 284 15.21 4.29 -10.26
C PHE A 284 14.72 4.23 -11.69
N PHE A 285 14.89 3.08 -12.35
CA PHE A 285 14.46 2.86 -13.72
C PHE A 285 13.17 2.04 -13.79
N PHE A 286 12.20 2.51 -14.56
CA PHE A 286 10.89 1.90 -14.71
C PHE A 286 10.55 1.65 -16.18
N GLY A 287 9.91 0.50 -16.45
CA GLY A 287 9.42 0.15 -17.79
C GLY A 287 8.16 0.93 -18.20
N ASN A 288 7.37 1.43 -17.24
CA ASN A 288 6.16 2.20 -17.47
C ASN A 288 6.19 3.53 -16.74
N ARG A 289 5.71 4.61 -17.38
CA ARG A 289 5.57 5.93 -16.76
C ARG A 289 4.69 5.91 -15.51
N SER A 290 3.58 5.17 -15.54
CA SER A 290 2.63 5.15 -14.41
C SER A 290 3.23 4.57 -13.12
N HIS A 291 4.25 3.71 -13.21
CA HIS A 291 4.96 3.20 -12.03
C HIS A 291 5.88 4.26 -11.44
N ALA A 292 6.58 5.01 -12.29
CA ALA A 292 7.40 6.14 -11.85
C ALA A 292 6.57 7.23 -11.14
N VAL A 293 5.40 7.60 -11.68
CA VAL A 293 4.52 8.60 -11.03
C VAL A 293 4.06 8.14 -9.65
N LYS A 294 3.62 6.88 -9.52
CA LYS A 294 3.25 6.30 -8.22
C LYS A 294 4.40 6.29 -7.23
N PHE A 295 5.61 6.05 -7.71
CA PHE A 295 6.81 6.09 -6.87
C PHE A 295 7.13 7.52 -6.39
N VAL A 296 7.01 8.53 -7.27
CA VAL A 296 7.18 9.94 -6.87
C VAL A 296 6.10 10.36 -5.85
N GLU A 297 4.85 9.95 -6.04
CA GLU A 297 3.77 10.18 -5.06
C GLU A 297 4.04 9.50 -3.71
N PHE A 298 4.63 8.30 -3.73
CA PHE A 298 5.06 7.62 -2.50
C PHE A 298 6.15 8.41 -1.77
N VAL A 299 7.19 8.85 -2.48
CA VAL A 299 8.27 9.65 -1.88
C VAL A 299 7.71 10.95 -1.29
N GLY A 300 6.76 11.61 -1.96
CA GLY A 300 6.12 12.83 -1.45
C GLY A 300 5.25 12.63 -0.20
N LYS A 301 4.81 11.41 0.10
CA LYS A 301 4.13 11.09 1.37
C LYS A 301 5.12 10.88 2.52
N VAL A 302 6.32 10.42 2.20
CA VAL A 302 7.35 10.03 3.16
C VAL A 302 8.27 11.20 3.53
N ALA A 303 8.62 12.04 2.54
CA ALA A 303 9.59 13.12 2.69
C ALA A 303 9.11 14.38 1.96
N PRO A 304 9.56 15.58 2.37
CA PRO A 304 9.22 16.82 1.69
C PRO A 304 10.10 16.94 0.44
N ILE A 305 9.47 16.91 -0.73
CA ILE A 305 10.15 16.91 -2.03
C ILE A 305 9.71 18.07 -2.93
N ASP A 306 10.62 18.51 -3.79
CA ASP A 306 10.28 19.20 -5.04
C ASP A 306 10.49 18.23 -6.20
N HIS A 307 9.63 18.28 -7.21
CA HIS A 307 9.74 17.38 -8.35
C HIS A 307 9.50 18.10 -9.67
N ARG A 308 10.34 17.78 -10.66
CA ARG A 308 10.22 18.25 -12.04
C ARG A 308 10.08 17.07 -12.98
N HIS A 309 9.29 17.26 -14.04
CA HIS A 309 9.03 16.22 -15.02
C HIS A 309 9.46 16.70 -16.41
N ASP A 310 10.32 15.93 -17.05
CA ASP A 310 10.79 16.20 -18.41
C ASP A 310 10.48 14.99 -19.32
N LYS A 311 10.30 15.27 -20.61
CA LYS A 311 10.09 14.25 -21.64
C LYS A 311 11.02 14.47 -22.81
N GLN A 312 11.67 13.41 -23.26
CA GLN A 312 12.53 13.39 -24.44
C GLN A 312 11.89 12.50 -25.50
N LEU A 313 11.69 13.03 -26.71
CA LEU A 313 11.18 12.23 -27.84
C LEU A 313 12.31 11.31 -28.34
N VAL A 314 12.03 10.00 -28.39
CA VAL A 314 12.96 9.00 -28.93
C VAL A 314 12.62 8.67 -30.36
N SER A 315 11.35 8.40 -30.64
CA SER A 315 10.88 8.06 -31.98
C SER A 315 9.43 8.47 -32.19
N HIS A 316 9.05 8.69 -33.44
CA HIS A 316 7.68 8.98 -33.87
C HIS A 316 7.33 8.10 -35.06
N ASP A 317 6.18 7.44 -35.02
CA ASP A 317 5.63 6.72 -36.16
C ASP A 317 4.58 7.62 -36.86
N PRO A 318 4.87 8.14 -38.07
CA PRO A 318 3.94 9.02 -38.77
C PRO A 318 2.68 8.29 -39.28
N LYS A 319 2.69 6.95 -39.38
CA LYS A 319 1.55 6.18 -39.87
C LYS A 319 0.48 5.97 -38.81
N SER A 320 0.90 5.70 -37.57
CA SER A 320 -0.02 5.54 -36.44
C SER A 320 -0.14 6.80 -35.57
N ASN A 321 0.69 7.81 -35.82
CA ASN A 321 0.83 9.01 -34.98
C ASN A 321 1.17 8.66 -33.51
N ASP A 322 1.90 7.57 -33.31
CA ASP A 322 2.40 7.15 -32.00
C ASP A 322 3.76 7.78 -31.72
N TYR A 323 3.92 8.33 -30.52
CA TYR A 323 5.17 8.95 -30.08
C TYR A 323 5.76 8.13 -28.93
N ASN A 324 7.04 7.78 -29.06
CA ASN A 324 7.79 7.10 -28.03
C ASN A 324 8.62 8.14 -27.28
N TYR A 325 8.27 8.39 -26.01
CA TYR A 325 8.97 9.32 -25.14
C TYR A 325 9.72 8.58 -24.03
N LYS A 326 10.91 9.06 -23.70
CA LYS A 326 11.56 8.80 -22.42
C LYS A 326 11.17 9.88 -21.43
N HIS A 327 10.85 9.47 -20.21
CA HIS A 327 10.43 10.36 -19.13
C HIS A 327 11.50 10.41 -18.04
N THR A 328 11.84 11.62 -17.61
CA THR A 328 12.76 11.83 -16.50
C THR A 328 12.03 12.62 -15.41
N PHE A 329 12.02 12.09 -14.20
CA PHE A 329 11.50 12.75 -13.02
C PHE A 329 12.67 13.13 -12.13
N SER A 330 13.00 14.41 -12.05
CA SER A 330 14.00 14.93 -11.13
C SER A 330 13.32 15.23 -9.81
N VAL A 331 13.67 14.51 -8.74
CA VAL A 331 13.10 14.67 -7.40
C VAL A 331 14.19 15.12 -6.44
N GLU A 332 14.02 16.32 -5.89
CA GLU A 332 14.92 16.90 -4.89
C GLU A 332 14.29 16.78 -3.51
N ILE A 333 14.98 16.09 -2.59
CA ILE A 333 14.58 15.99 -1.19
C ILE A 333 15.10 17.22 -0.45
N CYS A 334 14.32 17.73 0.49
CA CYS A 334 14.74 18.82 1.37
C CYS A 334 16.11 18.53 2.02
N PRO A 335 17.07 19.47 1.99
CA PRO A 335 18.38 19.29 2.60
C PRO A 335 18.37 19.36 4.14
N ILE A 336 17.23 19.67 4.77
CA ILE A 336 17.12 19.70 6.23
C ILE A 336 16.97 18.28 6.76
N CYS A 337 17.82 17.93 7.72
CA CYS A 337 17.78 16.64 8.38
C CYS A 337 17.37 16.80 9.86
N ARG A 338 16.99 15.67 10.47
CA ARG A 338 16.75 15.60 11.92
C ARG A 338 18.02 15.99 12.66
N GLU A 339 17.87 16.71 13.78
CA GLU A 339 18.95 17.21 14.65
C GLU A 339 19.81 18.34 14.04
N ASP A 340 19.43 18.90 12.88
CA ASP A 340 20.10 20.08 12.33
C ASP A 340 19.63 21.36 13.05
N LEU A 341 20.58 22.29 13.25
CA LEU A 341 20.30 23.64 13.74
C LEU A 341 20.08 24.57 12.57
N ILE A 342 19.02 25.35 12.64
CA ILE A 342 18.53 26.17 11.55
C ILE A 342 18.37 27.60 12.05
N CYS A 343 18.88 28.55 11.27
CA CYS A 343 18.50 29.95 11.41
C CYS A 343 17.36 30.25 10.45
N LEU A 344 16.17 30.59 10.98
CA LEU A 344 15.03 30.91 10.13
C LEU A 344 15.20 32.31 9.53
N PRO A 345 14.94 32.48 8.22
CA PRO A 345 14.78 33.81 7.64
C PRO A 345 13.67 34.57 8.36
N PRO A 346 13.83 35.89 8.61
CA PRO A 346 12.88 36.66 9.42
C PRO A 346 11.45 36.64 8.85
N LYS A 347 11.31 36.58 7.53
CA LYS A 347 9.99 36.45 6.86
C LYS A 347 9.29 35.14 7.22
N VAL A 348 10.04 34.04 7.26
CA VAL A 348 9.53 32.71 7.60
C VAL A 348 9.19 32.66 9.09
N ALA A 349 10.09 33.13 9.95
CA ALA A 349 9.87 33.22 11.39
C ALA A 349 8.56 33.97 11.74
N LEU A 350 8.33 35.13 11.12
CA LEU A 350 7.08 35.90 11.28
C LEU A 350 5.84 35.12 10.83
N SER A 351 5.92 34.43 9.69
CA SER A 351 4.80 33.62 9.17
C SER A 351 4.45 32.42 10.06
N LEU A 352 5.43 31.89 10.79
CA LEU A 352 5.29 30.75 11.69
C LEU A 352 4.97 31.18 13.14
N GLY A 353 4.39 32.37 13.33
CA GLY A 353 3.99 32.87 14.66
C GLY A 353 5.14 33.45 15.48
N ASN A 354 6.13 34.06 14.80
CA ASN A 354 7.35 34.61 15.40
C ASN A 354 8.16 33.54 16.13
N LEU A 355 8.39 32.41 15.45
CA LEU A 355 9.22 31.30 15.92
C LEU A 355 10.69 31.56 15.62
N GLY A 356 11.57 31.30 16.58
CA GLY A 356 13.00 31.46 16.39
C GLY A 356 13.45 32.92 16.51
N PRO A 357 14.73 33.18 16.23
CA PRO A 357 15.30 32.83 14.93
C PRO A 357 16.13 31.54 14.89
N LEU A 358 16.57 30.98 16.02
CA LEU A 358 17.26 29.69 16.07
C LEU A 358 16.26 28.58 16.42
N VAL A 359 16.21 27.55 15.58
CA VAL A 359 15.31 26.40 15.75
C VAL A 359 16.04 25.10 15.41
N ILE A 360 15.57 24.00 15.97
CA ILE A 360 16.09 22.65 15.75
C ILE A 360 15.05 21.86 14.97
N CYS A 361 15.49 21.06 14.00
CA CYS A 361 14.59 20.11 13.33
C CYS A 361 14.46 18.82 14.16
N THR A 362 13.25 18.53 14.64
CA THR A 362 12.97 17.34 15.46
C THR A 362 12.52 16.15 14.62
N LYS A 363 11.71 16.36 13.58
CA LYS A 363 11.19 15.29 12.73
C LYS A 363 11.05 15.77 11.30
N VAL A 364 11.42 14.89 10.37
CA VAL A 364 11.23 15.06 8.93
C VAL A 364 10.35 13.93 8.46
N SER A 365 9.20 14.29 7.89
CA SER A 365 8.23 13.38 7.28
C SER A 365 7.68 14.06 6.01
N ASN A 366 6.38 14.00 5.72
CA ASN A 366 5.78 14.87 4.69
C ASN A 366 5.99 16.36 5.00
N SER A 367 5.91 16.72 6.28
CA SER A 367 6.26 18.05 6.79
C SER A 367 7.49 18.02 7.70
N ILE A 368 8.14 19.17 7.83
CA ILE A 368 9.31 19.40 8.67
C ILE A 368 8.82 19.99 10.00
N THR A 369 9.08 19.33 11.13
CA THR A 369 8.76 19.90 12.44
C THR A 369 9.97 20.58 13.04
N LEU A 370 9.78 21.85 13.41
CA LEU A 370 10.77 22.72 14.01
C LEU A 370 10.43 22.92 15.49
N LEU A 371 11.44 22.96 16.34
CA LEU A 371 11.33 23.24 17.77
C LEU A 371 12.27 24.39 18.13
N ASP A 372 11.76 25.37 18.85
CA ASP A 372 12.58 26.36 19.52
C ASP A 372 13.07 25.79 20.87
N PRO A 373 14.38 25.59 21.07
CA PRO A 373 14.92 24.98 22.30
C PRO A 373 14.71 25.85 23.55
N PHE A 374 14.46 27.15 23.41
CA PHE A 374 14.36 28.09 24.53
C PHE A 374 12.92 28.30 25.01
N THR A 375 11.96 28.20 24.10
CA THR A 375 10.54 28.44 24.39
C THR A 375 9.68 27.18 24.31
N LEU A 376 10.22 26.06 23.84
CA LEU A 376 9.51 24.80 23.56
C LEU A 376 8.35 24.94 22.56
N ARG A 377 8.28 26.06 21.82
CA ARG A 377 7.31 26.22 20.75
C ARG A 377 7.70 25.33 19.59
N HIS A 378 6.73 24.58 19.08
CA HIS A 378 6.91 23.73 17.91
C HIS A 378 6.05 24.25 16.75
N CYS A 379 6.53 24.06 15.53
CA CYS A 379 5.78 24.41 14.33
C CYS A 379 6.06 23.38 13.23
N SER A 380 5.04 23.04 12.44
CA SER A 380 5.18 22.20 11.25
C SER A 380 5.24 23.08 10.00
N LEU A 381 6.28 22.90 9.21
CA LEU A 381 6.49 23.54 7.92
C LEU A 381 6.18 22.53 6.80
N ASP A 382 5.27 22.90 5.91
CA ASP A 382 4.92 22.07 4.75
C ASP A 382 5.97 22.17 3.63
N ALA A 383 6.05 21.14 2.78
CA ALA A 383 6.99 21.10 1.65
C ALA A 383 6.80 22.31 0.72
N VAL A 384 5.56 22.67 0.39
CA VAL A 384 5.26 23.81 -0.50
C VAL A 384 5.72 25.13 0.11
N GLN A 385 5.59 25.29 1.43
CA GLN A 385 6.03 26.50 2.13
C GLN A 385 7.56 26.58 2.16
N TYR A 386 8.23 25.45 2.41
CA TYR A 386 9.68 25.37 2.39
C TYR A 386 10.25 25.76 1.01
N TRP A 387 9.74 25.19 -0.08
CA TRP A 387 10.28 25.44 -1.43
C TRP A 387 10.02 26.86 -1.97
N ARG A 388 9.06 27.60 -1.40
CA ARG A 388 8.87 29.03 -1.72
C ARG A 388 10.01 29.90 -1.19
N THR A 389 10.56 29.54 -0.04
CA THR A 389 11.65 30.25 0.63
C THR A 389 12.62 29.24 1.19
N CYS A 390 13.42 28.64 0.31
CA CYS A 390 14.40 27.64 0.70
C CYS A 390 15.47 28.26 1.61
N PHE A 391 15.86 27.54 2.65
CA PHE A 391 16.97 27.89 3.54
C PHE A 391 17.80 26.65 3.85
N LYS A 392 19.05 26.83 4.27
CA LYS A 392 19.98 25.74 4.55
C LYS A 392 20.14 25.54 6.07
N PRO A 393 20.53 24.34 6.52
CA PRO A 393 20.91 24.17 7.92
C PRO A 393 22.15 25.02 8.21
N LEU A 394 22.16 25.67 9.38
CA LEU A 394 23.28 26.47 9.87
C LEU A 394 24.44 25.55 10.27
N LEU A 395 24.14 24.54 11.09
CA LEU A 395 25.07 23.50 11.51
C LEU A 395 24.41 22.15 11.30
N SER A 396 25.19 21.20 10.77
CA SER A 396 24.73 19.84 10.49
C SER A 396 25.23 18.87 11.57
N SER A 397 24.54 17.74 11.74
CA SER A 397 24.84 16.69 12.72
C SER A 397 26.31 16.23 12.84
N ARG A 398 27.16 16.48 11.83
CA ARG A 398 28.60 16.19 11.88
C ARG A 398 29.41 17.10 12.79
N GLN A 399 28.92 18.30 13.06
CA GLN A 399 29.60 19.31 13.88
C GLN A 399 29.17 19.25 15.35
N LEU A 400 28.44 18.20 15.75
CA LEU A 400 28.05 18.00 17.15
C LEU A 400 29.29 17.73 18.01
N VAL A 401 29.37 18.45 19.12
CA VAL A 401 30.43 18.34 20.13
C VAL A 401 29.83 17.72 21.40
N GLU A 402 30.63 16.90 22.09
CA GLU A 402 30.24 16.32 23.36
C GLU A 402 30.47 17.29 24.53
N TYR A 403 29.43 17.46 25.33
CA TYR A 403 29.39 18.21 26.58
C TYR A 403 29.14 17.26 27.76
N ILE A 404 29.74 17.57 28.90
CA ILE A 404 29.41 16.96 30.19
C ILE A 404 28.47 17.88 30.95
N VAL A 405 27.41 17.30 31.49
CA VAL A 405 26.42 18.01 32.32
C VAL A 405 26.91 18.05 33.75
N LEU A 406 27.04 19.25 34.32
CA LEU A 406 27.48 19.47 35.69
C LEU A 406 26.28 19.60 36.63
N ASP A 407 25.31 20.43 36.25
CA ASP A 407 24.09 20.66 37.03
C ASP A 407 22.87 20.88 36.12
N VAL A 408 21.68 20.54 36.63
CA VAL A 408 20.40 20.62 35.90
C VAL A 408 19.32 21.21 36.80
N GLU A 409 18.88 22.42 36.47
CA GLU A 409 17.73 23.09 37.08
C GLU A 409 16.51 22.95 36.16
N THR A 410 15.63 21.98 36.44
CA THR A 410 14.40 21.77 35.66
C THR A 410 13.33 22.81 35.99
N SER A 411 12.68 23.36 34.97
CA SER A 411 11.50 24.20 35.12
C SER A 411 10.21 23.38 34.98
N ASN A 412 9.08 23.90 35.49
CA ASN A 412 7.77 23.23 35.45
C ASN A 412 7.06 23.31 34.09
N ILE A 413 7.74 23.76 33.03
CA ILE A 413 7.14 23.91 31.70
C ILE A 413 7.39 22.63 30.91
N GLU A 414 6.33 21.81 30.81
CA GLU A 414 6.34 20.58 30.03
C GLU A 414 5.46 20.72 28.78
N VAL A 415 5.99 20.29 27.63
CA VAL A 415 5.25 20.25 26.36
C VAL A 415 5.45 18.89 25.71
N ASN A 416 4.36 18.23 25.37
CA ASN A 416 4.40 17.04 24.51
C ASN A 416 4.25 17.48 23.06
N ALA A 417 5.29 17.28 22.26
CA ALA A 417 5.29 17.64 20.84
C ALA A 417 5.78 16.47 19.99
N GLY A 418 4.95 16.04 19.04
CA GLY A 418 5.35 15.03 18.04
C GLY A 418 5.47 13.58 18.54
N GLY A 419 5.05 13.28 19.77
CA GLY A 419 5.21 11.96 20.41
C GLY A 419 6.32 11.93 21.48
N SER A 420 7.12 13.00 21.55
CA SER A 420 8.20 13.16 22.52
C SER A 420 7.83 14.18 23.60
N LYS A 421 8.20 13.90 24.85
CA LYS A 421 8.08 14.82 25.98
C LYS A 421 9.25 15.81 25.93
N TYR A 422 9.00 17.09 26.11
CA TYR A 422 10.04 18.10 26.27
C TYR A 422 9.82 18.87 27.57
N VAL A 423 10.91 19.10 28.29
CA VAL A 423 10.90 19.82 29.56
C VAL A 423 12.02 20.83 29.51
N LEU A 424 11.69 22.08 29.79
CA LEU A 424 12.65 23.16 29.75
C LEU A 424 13.51 23.11 31.01
N ALA A 425 14.83 23.14 30.86
CA ALA A 425 15.77 23.15 31.98
C ALA A 425 16.94 24.09 31.69
N ASP A 426 17.40 24.77 32.74
CA ASP A 426 18.64 25.53 32.73
C ASP A 426 19.76 24.59 33.20
N VAL A 427 20.81 24.43 32.39
CA VAL A 427 21.84 23.41 32.55
C VAL A 427 23.20 24.07 32.52
N GLU A 428 24.07 23.64 33.44
CA GLU A 428 25.48 24.00 33.42
C GLU A 428 26.27 22.89 32.73
N VAL A 429 26.97 23.22 31.66
CA VAL A 429 27.73 22.27 30.85
C VAL A 429 29.16 22.72 30.62
N ALA A 430 30.06 21.76 30.50
CA ALA A 430 31.43 21.98 30.04
C ALA A 430 31.71 21.08 28.83
N ARG A 431 32.59 21.52 27.91
CA ARG A 431 33.03 20.65 26.80
C ARG A 431 33.88 19.52 27.34
N VAL A 432 33.71 18.32 26.81
CA VAL A 432 34.54 17.16 27.22
C VAL A 432 36.02 17.37 26.89
N SER A 433 36.34 18.12 25.84
CA SER A 433 37.72 18.47 25.46
C SER A 433 38.41 19.39 26.47
N ASP A 434 37.62 20.24 27.13
CA ASP A 434 38.09 21.34 27.97
C ASP A 434 38.02 20.94 29.45
N PHE A 435 37.19 19.95 29.78
CA PHE A 435 37.04 19.39 31.11
C PHE A 435 38.38 18.87 31.67
N GLY A 436 38.83 19.47 32.76
CA GLY A 436 40.11 19.16 33.41
C GLY A 436 41.34 19.89 32.84
N LYS A 437 41.15 20.74 31.82
CA LYS A 437 42.20 21.63 31.29
C LYS A 437 41.85 23.10 31.52
N ASN A 438 40.59 23.47 31.29
CA ASN A 438 40.07 24.83 31.43
C ASN A 438 38.79 24.80 32.29
N ASP A 439 38.57 25.85 33.09
CA ASP A 439 37.37 26.00 33.95
C ASP A 439 36.22 26.74 33.22
N GLN A 440 36.10 26.57 31.90
CA GLN A 440 35.01 27.19 31.13
C GLN A 440 33.72 26.39 31.30
N ILE A 441 32.71 27.03 31.89
CA ILE A 441 31.37 26.48 32.12
C ILE A 441 30.38 27.36 31.37
N PHE A 442 29.50 26.73 30.60
CA PHE A 442 28.43 27.39 29.86
C PHE A 442 27.11 27.14 30.57
N ARG A 443 26.35 28.21 30.87
CA ARG A 443 24.99 28.11 31.40
C ARG A 443 24.00 28.29 30.27
N ILE A 444 23.28 27.22 29.94
CA ILE A 444 22.43 27.17 28.76
C ILE A 444 21.04 26.66 29.09
N ARG A 445 20.05 27.17 28.38
CA ARG A 445 18.67 26.71 28.47
C ARG A 445 18.40 25.66 27.40
N THR A 446 17.78 24.54 27.80
CA THR A 446 17.64 23.35 26.95
C THR A 446 16.25 22.74 27.05
N HIS A 447 15.86 22.00 26.01
CA HIS A 447 14.58 21.28 25.92
C HIS A 447 14.65 19.83 26.46
N LEU A 448 15.84 19.41 26.92
CA LEU A 448 16.16 18.03 27.31
C LEU A 448 16.09 17.81 28.83
N GLY A 449 15.39 18.66 29.58
CA GLY A 449 15.36 18.61 31.04
C GLY A 449 14.87 17.28 31.62
N HIS A 450 14.04 16.54 30.89
CA HIS A 450 13.55 15.22 31.30
C HIS A 450 14.54 14.07 31.09
N LEU A 451 15.58 14.26 30.26
CA LEU A 451 16.55 13.20 29.91
C LEU A 451 17.90 13.39 30.60
N LEU A 452 18.28 14.63 30.89
CA LEU A 452 19.59 14.97 31.41
C LEU A 452 19.62 14.84 32.94
N SER A 453 20.68 14.23 33.45
CA SER A 453 21.03 14.23 34.87
C SER A 453 22.48 14.68 35.04
N PRO A 454 22.85 15.25 36.20
CA PRO A 454 24.24 15.60 36.50
C PRO A 454 25.19 14.41 36.28
N GLY A 455 26.29 14.64 35.57
CA GLY A 455 27.28 13.61 35.20
C GLY A 455 27.01 12.90 33.86
N ASP A 456 25.89 13.18 33.20
CA ASP A 456 25.61 12.66 31.85
C ASP A 456 26.38 13.41 30.75
N PHE A 457 26.46 12.79 29.57
CA PHE A 457 27.02 13.40 28.38
C PHE A 457 25.89 13.80 27.42
N ALA A 458 26.04 14.96 26.78
CA ALA A 458 25.11 15.47 25.78
C ALA A 458 25.86 15.91 24.52
N LEU A 459 25.25 15.74 23.35
CA LEU A 459 25.70 16.29 22.08
C LEU A 459 25.00 17.63 21.84
N GLY A 460 25.79 18.64 21.50
CA GLY A 460 25.29 19.96 21.18
C GLY A 460 26.14 20.67 20.14
N TYR A 461 25.58 21.76 19.59
CA TYR A 461 26.34 22.68 18.77
C TYR A 461 26.99 23.74 19.63
N ASP A 462 28.25 23.98 19.32
CA ASP A 462 29.07 24.99 19.95
C ASP A 462 29.04 26.28 19.13
N LEU A 463 28.25 27.26 19.54
CA LEU A 463 28.10 28.52 18.83
C LEU A 463 29.15 29.54 19.27
N TYR A 464 29.74 29.36 20.45
CA TYR A 464 30.80 30.22 20.97
C TYR A 464 32.08 30.16 20.11
N ALA A 465 32.50 28.96 19.68
CA ALA A 465 33.69 28.80 18.84
C ALA A 465 33.39 28.71 17.33
N ALA A 466 32.13 28.56 16.94
CA ALA A 466 31.78 28.42 15.53
C ALA A 466 31.82 29.77 14.80
N ASN A 467 32.64 29.86 13.75
CA ASN A 467 32.60 30.97 12.81
C ASN A 467 31.60 30.66 11.69
N THR A 468 30.33 30.99 11.90
CA THR A 468 29.27 30.77 10.91
C THR A 468 29.09 32.01 10.03
N ASN A 469 29.55 31.94 8.78
CA ASN A 469 29.25 32.94 7.75
C ASN A 469 27.89 32.63 7.10
N ASP A 470 26.78 32.88 7.81
CA ASP A 470 25.44 32.70 7.25
C ASP A 470 24.74 34.05 7.01
N ILE A 471 24.26 34.23 5.78
CA ILE A 471 23.55 35.42 5.31
C ILE A 471 22.25 35.62 6.10
N ASP A 472 21.64 34.53 6.58
CA ASP A 472 20.41 34.61 7.36
C ASP A 472 20.64 35.06 8.80
N LEU A 473 21.79 34.74 9.39
CA LEU A 473 22.21 35.29 10.69
C LEU A 473 22.47 36.79 10.61
N ASP A 474 23.17 37.25 9.57
CA ASP A 474 23.50 38.67 9.38
C ASP A 474 22.26 39.57 9.20
N LYS A 475 21.14 39.00 8.72
CA LYS A 475 19.87 39.73 8.56
C LYS A 475 19.22 40.10 9.88
N HIS A 476 19.53 39.38 10.95
CA HIS A 476 18.95 39.62 12.26
C HIS A 476 19.82 40.60 13.04
N ARG A 477 19.37 41.85 13.11
CA ARG A 477 20.09 42.92 13.84
C ARG A 477 19.96 42.73 15.35
N GLY A 478 21.08 42.58 16.04
CA GLY A 478 21.13 42.55 17.52
C GLY A 478 20.76 41.20 18.15
N LEU A 479 20.87 40.10 17.40
CA LEU A 479 20.72 38.76 17.98
C LEU A 479 21.86 38.46 18.94
N VAL A 480 21.52 38.19 20.21
CA VAL A 480 22.44 37.56 21.15
C VAL A 480 22.38 36.06 20.91
N LEU A 481 23.46 35.51 20.34
CA LEU A 481 23.56 34.07 20.13
C LEU A 481 23.80 33.36 21.48
N PRO A 482 23.14 32.23 21.72
CA PRO A 482 23.44 31.37 22.85
C PRO A 482 24.84 30.78 22.67
N GLU A 483 25.54 30.49 23.79
CA GLU A 483 26.91 29.97 23.74
C GLU A 483 26.97 28.54 23.20
N ALA A 484 25.99 27.71 23.59
CA ALA A 484 25.83 26.34 23.09
C ALA A 484 24.35 25.93 23.06
N VAL A 485 24.03 24.96 22.20
CA VAL A 485 22.67 24.38 22.08
C VAL A 485 22.76 22.87 22.15
N LEU A 486 22.22 22.26 23.21
CA LEU A 486 22.14 20.80 23.34
C LEU A 486 21.01 20.23 22.48
N ILE A 487 21.23 19.06 21.89
CA ILE A 487 20.31 18.43 20.94
C ILE A 487 19.90 17.03 21.38
N LYS A 488 20.86 16.22 21.81
CA LYS A 488 20.56 14.87 22.29
C LYS A 488 21.51 14.43 23.39
N LYS A 489 21.07 13.49 24.21
CA LYS A 489 21.92 12.81 25.20
C LYS A 489 22.87 11.85 24.47
N SER A 490 24.15 11.85 24.85
CA SER A 490 25.15 10.90 24.34
C SER A 490 25.27 9.70 25.27
N TYR A 491 25.27 8.50 24.71
CA TYR A 491 25.50 7.24 25.43
C TYR A 491 26.86 6.62 25.09
N GLU A 492 27.74 7.33 24.36
CA GLU A 492 28.95 6.78 23.74
C GLU A 492 29.88 6.10 24.75
N LYS A 493 30.13 6.72 25.91
CA LYS A 493 30.98 6.12 26.96
C LYS A 493 30.39 4.84 27.57
N LYS A 494 29.07 4.77 27.72
CA LYS A 494 28.38 3.54 28.19
C LYS A 494 28.42 2.45 27.10
N ARG A 495 28.38 2.84 25.82
CA ARG A 495 28.40 1.93 24.66
C ARG A 495 29.80 1.38 24.35
N GLN A 496 30.86 2.19 24.48
CA GLN A 496 32.25 1.75 24.29
C GLN A 496 32.63 0.60 25.23
N ARG A 497 32.07 0.58 26.44
CA ARG A 497 32.22 -0.54 27.39
C ARG A 497 31.57 -1.86 26.90
N LYS A 498 30.56 -1.77 26.03
CA LYS A 498 29.81 -2.90 25.44
C LYS A 498 30.25 -3.29 24.01
N HIS A 499 31.09 -2.50 23.35
CA HIS A 499 31.29 -2.48 21.88
C HIS A 499 31.99 -3.69 21.24
N LYS A 500 32.17 -4.81 21.97
CA LYS A 500 32.77 -6.05 21.44
C LYS A 500 31.75 -7.05 20.86
N LYS A 501 30.48 -6.70 20.73
CA LYS A 501 29.43 -7.65 20.29
C LYS A 501 28.65 -7.13 19.10
N ASN A 502 28.31 -8.04 18.20
CA ASN A 502 27.41 -7.79 17.07
C ASN A 502 26.00 -7.50 17.58
N ARG A 503 25.21 -6.75 16.81
CA ARG A 503 23.81 -6.44 17.16
C ARG A 503 22.92 -7.67 16.93
N PRO A 504 21.89 -7.89 17.77
CA PRO A 504 20.95 -9.01 17.61
C PRO A 504 20.01 -8.88 16.41
N TRP A 505 20.04 -7.74 15.72
CA TRP A 505 19.17 -7.44 14.59
C TRP A 505 19.97 -6.91 13.39
N LYS A 506 19.40 -7.07 12.20
CA LYS A 506 19.91 -6.59 10.92
C LYS A 506 18.80 -5.91 10.13
N LEU A 507 19.18 -5.00 9.23
CA LEU A 507 18.29 -4.42 8.22
C LEU A 507 18.52 -5.11 6.88
N LYS A 508 17.46 -5.21 6.07
CA LYS A 508 17.61 -5.60 4.67
C LYS A 508 18.11 -4.40 3.86
N SER A 509 18.97 -4.66 2.88
CA SER A 509 19.44 -3.67 1.93
C SER A 509 18.79 -3.90 0.57
N LEU A 510 18.49 -2.81 -0.16
CA LEU A 510 18.09 -2.90 -1.56
C LEU A 510 19.29 -3.32 -2.41
N ASN A 511 19.06 -4.21 -3.37
CA ASN A 511 20.06 -4.56 -4.38
C ASN A 511 20.24 -3.37 -5.33
N MET A 512 21.24 -2.54 -5.02
CA MET A 512 21.59 -1.35 -5.81
C MET A 512 22.85 -1.62 -6.63
N GLU A 513 22.80 -1.34 -7.94
CA GLU A 513 23.98 -1.28 -8.77
C GLU A 513 24.78 -0.03 -8.43
N ILE A 514 26.02 -0.22 -7.99
CA ILE A 514 26.94 0.87 -7.69
C ILE A 514 27.67 1.23 -8.98
N ASP A 515 27.64 2.52 -9.37
CA ASP A 515 28.48 2.99 -10.45
C ASP A 515 29.95 3.01 -9.97
N ASN A 516 30.75 2.05 -10.45
CA ASN A 516 32.13 1.81 -10.01
C ASN A 516 33.12 2.91 -10.41
N THR A 517 32.67 3.89 -11.20
CA THR A 517 33.51 4.98 -11.71
C THR A 517 33.93 6.00 -10.63
N THR A 518 33.34 5.96 -9.43
CA THR A 518 33.48 7.03 -8.42
C THR A 518 33.92 6.62 -7.01
N LYS A 519 34.12 5.32 -6.69
CA LYS A 519 34.47 4.92 -5.30
C LYS A 519 35.97 4.80 -5.06
N GLY A 520 36.51 5.64 -4.18
CA GLY A 520 37.77 5.41 -3.47
C GLY A 520 37.55 4.73 -2.12
N ARG A 521 38.55 3.99 -1.60
CA ARG A 521 38.49 3.30 -0.29
C ARG A 521 38.07 4.21 0.90
N VAL A 522 38.33 5.52 0.79
CA VAL A 522 37.98 6.52 1.81
C VAL A 522 36.46 6.77 1.88
N ASP A 523 35.77 6.73 0.74
CA ASP A 523 34.31 6.95 0.70
C ASP A 523 33.53 5.76 1.27
N GLU A 524 34.07 4.54 1.18
CA GLU A 524 33.47 3.35 1.78
C GLU A 524 33.56 3.38 3.32
N GLN A 525 34.72 3.74 3.87
CA GLN A 525 34.87 3.89 5.33
C GLN A 525 33.93 4.95 5.88
N LYS A 526 33.81 6.08 5.16
CA LYS A 526 32.87 7.15 5.49
C LYS A 526 31.43 6.65 5.46
N MET A 527 31.04 5.92 4.41
CA MET A 527 29.71 5.32 4.28
C MET A 527 29.40 4.36 5.43
N ASN A 528 30.33 3.47 5.80
CA ASN A 528 30.15 2.54 6.90
C ASN A 528 29.98 3.26 8.24
N SER A 529 30.77 4.30 8.49
CA SER A 529 30.63 5.10 9.72
C SER A 529 29.29 5.85 9.80
N GLU A 530 28.77 6.31 8.66
CA GLU A 530 27.44 6.92 8.58
C GLU A 530 26.32 5.91 8.77
N TYR A 531 26.48 4.72 8.19
CA TYR A 531 25.52 3.63 8.36
C TYR A 531 25.46 3.17 9.82
N GLU A 532 26.59 3.01 10.50
CA GLU A 532 26.60 2.70 11.94
C GLU A 532 25.96 3.81 12.79
N ARG A 533 26.14 5.08 12.45
CA ARG A 533 25.44 6.20 13.11
C ARG A 533 23.93 6.08 12.93
N PHE A 534 23.47 5.79 11.72
CA PHE A 534 22.06 5.55 11.45
C PHE A 534 21.51 4.38 12.29
N LEU A 535 22.22 3.26 12.38
CA LEU A 535 21.83 2.14 13.24
C LEU A 535 21.77 2.54 14.73
N ARG A 536 22.66 3.42 15.20
CA ARG A 536 22.59 3.95 16.58
C ARG A 536 21.35 4.81 16.80
N ASP A 537 21.02 5.66 15.84
CA ASP A 537 19.84 6.53 15.93
C ASP A 537 18.53 5.72 15.96
N LEU A 538 18.49 4.55 15.29
CA LEU A 538 17.38 3.61 15.40
C LEU A 538 17.25 3.01 16.79
N GLU A 539 18.35 2.64 17.45
CA GLU A 539 18.30 2.14 18.84
C GLU A 539 17.84 3.22 19.83
N GLU A 540 18.16 4.48 19.57
CA GLU A 540 17.83 5.59 20.49
C GLU A 540 16.38 6.05 20.36
N ASN A 541 15.80 6.01 19.16
CA ASN A 541 14.50 6.62 18.90
C ASN A 541 13.42 5.58 18.53
N PRO A 542 12.41 5.35 19.40
CA PRO A 542 11.31 4.43 19.08
C PRO A 542 10.46 4.93 17.90
N GLU A 543 10.33 6.25 17.72
CA GLU A 543 9.56 6.83 16.62
C GLU A 543 10.13 6.49 15.22
N LEU A 544 11.46 6.38 15.09
CA LEU A 544 12.09 5.99 13.83
C LEU A 544 11.89 4.49 13.55
N ARG A 545 11.81 3.67 14.60
CA ARG A 545 11.59 2.22 14.47
C ARG A 545 10.18 1.87 14.04
N PHE A 546 9.19 2.68 14.41
CA PHE A 546 7.77 2.37 14.16
C PHE A 546 7.45 2.04 12.69
N ASN A 547 8.16 2.65 11.73
CA ASN A 547 7.94 2.42 10.30
C ASN A 547 8.98 1.49 9.64
N ILE A 548 9.89 0.89 10.41
CA ILE A 548 10.99 0.07 9.89
C ILE A 548 10.82 -1.37 10.36
N SER A 549 10.99 -2.31 9.43
CA SER A 549 11.06 -3.73 9.73
C SER A 549 12.47 -4.12 10.17
N LEU A 550 12.60 -4.60 11.40
CA LEU A 550 13.86 -5.10 11.97
C LEU A 550 13.86 -6.63 11.91
N TYR A 551 14.96 -7.23 11.46
CA TYR A 551 15.07 -8.67 11.29
C TYR A 551 16.06 -9.27 12.28
N HIS A 552 15.82 -10.50 12.74
CA HIS A 552 16.75 -11.22 13.60
C HIS A 552 18.08 -11.49 12.90
N ASN A 553 19.20 -11.23 13.59
CA ASN A 553 20.52 -11.57 13.09
C ASN A 553 20.88 -13.01 13.48
N ARG A 554 21.00 -13.91 12.49
CA ARG A 554 21.36 -15.32 12.72
C ARG A 554 22.78 -15.49 13.28
N ASP A 555 23.66 -14.52 13.04
CA ASP A 555 25.06 -14.56 13.47
C ASP A 555 25.26 -14.06 14.93
N TYR A 556 24.18 -13.66 15.60
CA TYR A 556 24.24 -13.18 16.98
C TYR A 556 24.20 -14.35 17.96
N GLN A 557 25.29 -14.58 18.70
CA GLN A 557 25.33 -15.50 19.83
C GLN A 557 25.12 -14.74 21.15
N PRO A 558 24.02 -14.99 21.89
CA PRO A 558 23.81 -14.41 23.21
C PRO A 558 24.83 -14.99 24.20
N SER A 559 25.72 -14.17 24.74
CA SER A 559 26.61 -14.59 25.83
C SER A 559 25.88 -14.54 27.17
N GLU A 560 25.84 -15.64 27.92
CA GLU A 560 25.12 -15.80 29.21
C GLU A 560 25.59 -14.87 30.35
N MET A 561 26.73 -14.18 30.22
CA MET A 561 27.27 -13.30 31.27
C MET A 561 26.72 -11.85 31.28
N ALA A 562 25.81 -11.47 30.38
CA ALA A 562 25.40 -10.07 30.20
C ALA A 562 24.07 -9.67 30.87
N SER A 563 23.32 -10.60 31.45
CA SER A 563 21.96 -10.34 31.96
C SER A 563 21.88 -9.89 33.41
N VAL A 564 22.98 -9.94 34.19
CA VAL A 564 22.90 -9.83 35.66
C VAL A 564 23.62 -8.64 36.31
N THR A 565 24.40 -7.82 35.59
CA THR A 565 25.22 -6.79 36.28
C THR A 565 25.24 -5.38 35.69
N ASP A 566 24.40 -5.03 34.70
CA ASP A 566 24.54 -3.71 34.05
C ASP A 566 23.19 -3.00 33.88
N GLY A 567 23.04 -1.86 34.58
CA GLY A 567 21.81 -1.09 34.68
C GLY A 567 21.21 -0.70 33.32
N GLY A 568 19.88 -0.70 33.27
CA GLY A 568 19.03 -0.48 32.08
C GLY A 568 19.05 0.93 31.48
N ASP A 569 20.20 1.59 31.45
CA ASP A 569 20.35 3.00 31.06
C ASP A 569 20.66 3.23 29.57
N ILE A 570 20.78 2.17 28.76
CA ILE A 570 21.11 2.29 27.33
C ILE A 570 19.87 1.92 26.52
N PRO A 571 19.34 2.83 25.68
CA PRO A 571 18.26 2.50 24.76
C PRO A 571 18.68 1.34 23.84
N SER A 572 17.94 0.23 23.88
CA SER A 572 18.09 -0.92 23.01
C SER A 572 16.77 -1.26 22.33
N VAL A 573 16.83 -1.95 21.20
CA VAL A 573 15.63 -2.47 20.52
C VAL A 573 15.07 -3.65 21.33
N PRO A 574 13.79 -3.62 21.74
CA PRO A 574 13.11 -4.76 22.35
C PRO A 574 13.12 -5.98 21.41
N LEU A 575 13.31 -7.18 21.96
CA LEU A 575 13.36 -8.41 21.15
C LEU A 575 12.01 -8.73 20.51
N GLU A 576 10.91 -8.24 21.09
CA GLU A 576 9.54 -8.40 20.59
C GLU A 576 9.26 -7.64 19.28
N GLU A 577 10.08 -6.63 18.96
CA GLU A 577 9.96 -5.84 17.72
C GLU A 577 10.65 -6.51 16.51
N LEU A 578 11.36 -7.63 16.73
CA LEU A 578 12.14 -8.30 15.69
C LEU A 578 11.29 -9.31 14.90
N LEU A 579 11.28 -9.17 13.57
CA LEU A 579 10.67 -10.14 12.67
C LEU A 579 11.62 -11.33 12.44
N ALA A 580 11.03 -12.52 12.38
CA ALA A 580 11.73 -13.71 11.90
C ALA A 580 11.98 -13.56 10.39
N ASP A 581 13.22 -13.86 9.96
CA ASP A 581 13.59 -13.85 8.55
C ASP A 581 12.99 -15.11 7.89
N LEU A 582 11.76 -14.98 7.36
CA LEU A 582 11.11 -15.99 6.53
C LEU A 582 11.65 -15.90 5.10
N ASP A 583 12.87 -16.39 4.90
CA ASP A 583 13.38 -16.67 3.55
C ASP A 583 12.78 -17.99 3.08
N LEU A 584 11.74 -17.92 2.24
CA LEU A 584 11.22 -19.06 1.48
C LEU A 584 12.04 -19.23 0.19
N SER A 585 13.37 -19.29 0.29
CA SER A 585 14.20 -19.78 -0.80
C SER A 585 14.14 -21.30 -0.79
N ASP A 586 13.85 -21.92 -1.93
CA ASP A 586 13.76 -23.38 -2.13
C ASP A 586 15.07 -24.16 -1.82
N GLU A 587 16.08 -23.52 -1.22
CA GLU A 587 17.37 -24.11 -0.87
C GLU A 587 17.30 -25.05 0.35
N ASP A 588 16.29 -24.90 1.23
CA ASP A 588 16.15 -25.73 2.44
C ASP A 588 15.57 -27.14 2.18
N MET A 589 15.28 -27.51 0.92
CA MET A 589 14.77 -28.84 0.56
C MET A 589 15.87 -29.84 0.14
N GLU A 590 17.12 -29.41 -0.05
CA GLU A 590 18.20 -30.31 -0.50
C GLU A 590 18.92 -31.05 0.64
N ASP A 591 18.77 -30.62 1.89
CA ASP A 591 19.49 -31.21 3.03
C ASP A 591 18.72 -32.31 3.79
N ALA A 592 17.54 -32.70 3.31
CA ALA A 592 16.74 -33.80 3.88
C ALA A 592 16.93 -35.17 3.18
N GLU A 593 17.74 -35.24 2.13
CA GLU A 593 18.09 -36.49 1.42
C GLU A 593 19.60 -36.70 1.37
N LYS A 594 20.24 -36.91 2.53
CA LYS A 594 21.54 -37.62 2.61
C LYS A 594 21.59 -38.58 3.79
#